data_AF-A0A9E2EQP4-F1
#
_entry.id   AF-A0A9E2EQP4-F1
#
_cell.length_a   1.000
_cell.length_b   1.000
_cell.length_c   1.000
_cell.angle_alpha   90.00
_cell.angle_beta   90.00
_cell.angle_gamma   90.00
#
_symmetry.space_group_name_H-M   'P 1'
#
loop_
_entity.id
_entity.type
_entity.pdbx_description
1 polymer ?
#
loop_
_entity_poly.entity_id
_entity_poly.type
_entity_poly.pdbx_seq_one_letter_code
_entity_poly.pdbx_strand_id
1 'polypeptide(L)'
;DITVKFVPYDFIKALGGEKLVDVQLGDQVEREVTVLFLDIRDFTSLAEQMTPEDNFKFVNAFNSRLGPLIREHRGFINQYLGDGIMAIFPDNAKDALHAAIDIQQSLLSFNEKRISYGRKPINVGIGMHTGSLIMGITGDEHRLDAATISDTVNTASRIESLTKHFGVSILLSEDSLDQIENKSEFHFRYLGKVQVKGRRKPVNIYECFNGDPEEMIDRKINLLDHFETGLKYYLQGSFNKAIESFDQALQINQHDMPAQLFRSKSNDLAVEGVSPEWSGIEMMDKK
;
A
#
# COMPACT_ATOMS: atom_id res chain seq x y z
N ASP A 1 -21.43 -8.22 22.88
CA ASP A 1 -21.55 -6.77 23.08
C ASP A 1 -21.47 -6.09 21.72
N ILE A 2 -22.19 -5.00 21.47
CA ILE A 2 -22.11 -4.25 20.20
C ILE A 2 -20.91 -3.29 20.20
N THR A 3 -20.44 -2.90 21.39
CA THR A 3 -19.32 -1.96 21.58
C THR A 3 -18.01 -2.47 20.98
N VAL A 4 -17.76 -3.79 21.04
CA VAL A 4 -16.60 -4.45 20.40
C VAL A 4 -16.62 -4.42 18.87
N LYS A 5 -17.72 -3.96 18.24
CA LYS A 5 -17.76 -3.70 16.79
C LYS A 5 -17.24 -2.30 16.43
N PHE A 6 -17.12 -1.41 17.40
CA PHE A 6 -16.68 -0.03 17.21
C PHE A 6 -15.23 0.20 17.66
N VAL A 7 -14.75 -0.57 18.64
CA VAL A 7 -13.34 -0.63 19.02
C VAL A 7 -12.84 -2.06 18.81
N PRO A 8 -11.83 -2.30 17.96
CA PRO A 8 -11.34 -3.65 17.70
C PRO A 8 -10.88 -4.33 18.99
N TYR A 9 -11.30 -5.58 19.20
CA TYR A 9 -10.87 -6.37 20.36
C TYR A 9 -9.34 -6.49 20.44
N ASP A 10 -8.68 -6.66 19.29
CA ASP A 10 -7.23 -6.74 19.19
C ASP A 10 -6.53 -5.45 19.64
N PHE A 11 -7.16 -4.28 19.47
CA PHE A 11 -6.65 -3.01 20.00
C PHE A 11 -6.68 -2.98 21.53
N ILE A 12 -7.80 -3.41 22.13
CA ILE A 12 -7.95 -3.50 23.59
C ILE A 12 -6.95 -4.49 24.17
N LYS A 13 -6.79 -5.65 23.52
CA LYS A 13 -5.81 -6.67 23.90
C LYS A 13 -4.37 -6.16 23.79
N ALA A 14 -4.07 -5.34 22.78
CA ALA A 14 -2.75 -4.72 22.66
C ALA A 14 -2.43 -3.82 23.87
N LEU A 15 -3.43 -3.11 24.41
CA LEU A 15 -3.34 -2.31 25.63
C LEU A 15 -3.33 -3.14 26.94
N GLY A 16 -3.46 -4.46 26.86
CA GLY A 16 -3.47 -5.36 28.02
C GLY A 16 -4.83 -5.52 28.69
N GLY A 17 -5.91 -5.02 28.09
CA GLY A 17 -7.28 -5.23 28.55
C GLY A 17 -7.92 -6.48 27.95
N GLU A 18 -8.92 -7.05 28.65
CA GLU A 18 -9.76 -8.13 28.11
C GLU A 18 -11.12 -7.60 27.62
N LYS A 19 -11.53 -6.43 28.09
CA LYS A 19 -12.79 -5.76 27.77
C LYS A 19 -12.56 -4.26 27.59
N LEU A 20 -13.47 -3.60 26.88
CA LEU A 20 -13.38 -2.16 26.63
C LEU A 20 -13.40 -1.32 27.93
N VAL A 21 -14.01 -1.84 28.99
CA VAL A 21 -14.04 -1.18 30.31
C VAL A 21 -12.72 -1.27 31.08
N ASP A 22 -11.78 -2.09 30.61
CA ASP A 22 -10.50 -2.30 31.28
C ASP A 22 -9.45 -1.25 30.89
N VAL A 23 -9.72 -0.42 29.87
CA VAL A 23 -8.83 0.63 29.38
C VAL A 23 -9.33 2.02 29.80
N GLN A 24 -8.40 2.91 30.15
CA GLN A 24 -8.67 4.26 30.66
C GLN A 24 -7.97 5.32 29.80
N LEU A 25 -8.44 6.57 29.93
CA LEU A 25 -7.80 7.71 29.27
C LEU A 25 -6.32 7.80 29.65
N GLY A 26 -5.44 7.84 28.64
CA GLY A 26 -3.99 7.89 28.82
C GLY A 26 -3.29 6.52 28.78
N ASP A 27 -4.04 5.41 28.78
CA ASP A 27 -3.45 4.10 28.55
C ASP A 27 -2.85 4.05 27.14
N GLN A 28 -1.60 3.61 27.06
CA GLN A 28 -0.88 3.49 25.81
C GLN A 28 0.12 2.34 25.83
N VAL A 29 0.39 1.81 24.65
CA VAL A 29 1.45 0.83 24.41
C VAL A 29 2.18 1.18 23.13
N GLU A 30 3.51 1.11 23.18
CA GLU A 30 4.35 1.18 21.99
C GLU A 30 4.63 -0.25 21.51
N ARG A 31 4.36 -0.53 20.23
CA ARG A 31 4.66 -1.81 19.59
C ARG A 31 5.17 -1.60 18.18
N GLU A 32 6.10 -2.44 17.75
CA GLU A 32 6.42 -2.56 16.33
C GLU A 32 5.30 -3.35 15.64
N VAL A 33 4.73 -2.79 14.57
CA VAL A 33 3.62 -3.39 13.84
C VAL A 33 3.77 -3.11 12.35
N THR A 34 3.12 -3.92 11.51
CA THR A 34 2.94 -3.61 10.10
C THR A 34 1.59 -2.91 9.89
N VAL A 35 1.62 -1.70 9.35
CA VAL A 35 0.44 -0.94 8.98
C VAL A 35 0.18 -1.12 7.48
N LEU A 36 -1.05 -1.47 7.14
CA LEU A 36 -1.55 -1.57 5.77
C LEU A 36 -2.58 -0.47 5.54
N PHE A 37 -2.35 0.34 4.51
CA PHE A 37 -3.35 1.23 3.94
C PHE A 37 -3.83 0.70 2.61
N LEU A 38 -5.11 0.87 2.37
CA LEU A 38 -5.79 0.47 1.16
C LEU A 38 -6.71 1.61 0.73
N ASP A 39 -6.79 1.89 -0.58
CA ASP A 39 -7.70 2.90 -1.13
C ASP A 39 -8.22 2.49 -2.53
N ILE A 40 -9.47 2.87 -2.85
CA ILE A 40 -10.09 2.59 -4.16
C ILE A 40 -9.66 3.65 -5.16
N ARG A 41 -9.04 3.21 -6.26
CA ARG A 41 -8.61 4.10 -7.34
C ARG A 41 -9.79 4.84 -7.95
N ASP A 42 -9.63 6.15 -8.06
CA ASP A 42 -10.56 7.09 -8.70
C ASP A 42 -11.99 6.97 -8.12
N PHE A 43 -12.09 6.70 -6.81
CA PHE A 43 -13.36 6.56 -6.10
C PHE A 43 -14.27 7.77 -6.23
N THR A 44 -13.73 9.01 -6.17
CA THR A 44 -14.54 10.23 -6.33
C THR A 44 -15.35 10.19 -7.62
N SER A 45 -14.72 9.85 -8.74
CA SER A 45 -15.41 9.74 -10.04
C SER A 45 -16.40 8.58 -10.09
N LEU A 46 -16.16 7.51 -9.33
CA LEU A 46 -17.11 6.41 -9.17
C LEU A 46 -18.32 6.83 -8.34
N ALA A 47 -18.11 7.55 -7.24
CA ALA A 47 -19.14 8.00 -6.30
C ALA A 47 -20.06 9.06 -6.92
N GLU A 48 -19.54 9.94 -7.78
CA GLU A 48 -20.32 10.93 -8.53
C GLU A 48 -21.39 10.30 -9.46
N GLN A 49 -21.20 9.04 -9.84
CA GLN A 49 -22.16 8.29 -10.67
C GLN A 49 -23.22 7.55 -9.83
N MET A 50 -23.16 7.63 -8.50
CA MET A 50 -24.05 6.91 -7.58
C MET A 50 -24.95 7.87 -6.82
N THR A 51 -26.14 7.39 -6.47
CA THR A 51 -26.92 8.06 -5.41
C THR A 51 -26.20 7.90 -4.06
N PRO A 52 -26.42 8.80 -3.08
CA PRO A 52 -25.84 8.64 -1.74
C PRO A 52 -26.14 7.27 -1.10
N GLU A 53 -27.35 6.74 -1.33
CA GLU A 53 -27.76 5.43 -0.84
C GLU A 53 -26.97 4.29 -1.53
N ASP A 54 -26.81 4.36 -2.85
CA ASP A 54 -26.03 3.36 -3.60
C ASP A 54 -24.56 3.41 -3.24
N ASN A 55 -24.00 4.61 -3.02
CA ASN A 55 -22.63 4.78 -2.57
C ASN A 55 -22.42 4.14 -1.19
N PHE A 56 -23.34 4.37 -0.24
CA PHE A 56 -23.26 3.76 1.08
C PHE A 56 -23.39 2.22 1.02
N LYS A 57 -24.29 1.69 0.18
CA LYS A 57 -24.39 0.23 -0.06
C LYS A 57 -23.12 -0.32 -0.68
N PHE A 58 -22.51 0.40 -1.62
CA PHE A 58 -21.26 0.01 -2.27
C PHE A 58 -20.11 -0.08 -1.26
N VAL A 59 -19.88 0.97 -0.46
CA VAL A 59 -18.83 0.99 0.56
C VAL A 59 -19.02 -0.15 1.57
N ASN A 60 -20.25 -0.39 2.04
CA ASN A 60 -20.51 -1.50 2.96
C ASN A 60 -20.27 -2.87 2.33
N ALA A 61 -20.67 -3.08 1.07
CA ALA A 61 -20.42 -4.33 0.36
C ALA A 61 -18.93 -4.56 0.11
N PHE A 62 -18.18 -3.50 -0.20
CA PHE A 62 -16.73 -3.51 -0.35
C PHE A 62 -16.04 -3.88 0.97
N ASN A 63 -16.35 -3.17 2.06
CA ASN A 63 -15.80 -3.43 3.39
C ASN A 63 -16.14 -4.83 3.92
N SER A 64 -17.37 -5.30 3.66
CA SER A 64 -17.81 -6.65 4.06
C SER A 64 -17.06 -7.76 3.34
N ARG A 65 -16.53 -7.48 2.14
CA ARG A 65 -15.72 -8.43 1.37
C ARG A 65 -14.27 -8.44 1.83
N LEU A 66 -13.66 -7.27 2.04
CA LEU A 66 -12.23 -7.17 2.34
C LEU A 66 -11.91 -7.40 3.83
N GLY A 67 -12.81 -7.01 4.72
CA GLY A 67 -12.55 -7.11 6.15
C GLY A 67 -12.29 -8.53 6.68
N PRO A 68 -12.98 -9.58 6.19
CA PRO A 68 -12.64 -10.97 6.53
C PRO A 68 -11.21 -11.35 6.16
N LEU A 69 -10.73 -10.97 4.97
CA LEU A 69 -9.38 -11.32 4.48
C LEU A 69 -8.29 -10.76 5.41
N ILE A 70 -8.45 -9.53 5.89
CA ILE A 70 -7.54 -8.93 6.87
C ILE A 70 -7.49 -9.75 8.17
N ARG A 71 -8.64 -10.23 8.65
CA ARG A 71 -8.74 -11.00 9.90
C ARG A 71 -8.25 -12.44 9.76
N GLU A 72 -8.49 -13.06 8.61
CA GLU A 72 -7.99 -14.41 8.29
C GLU A 72 -6.46 -14.46 8.34
N HIS A 73 -5.82 -13.35 7.97
CA HIS A 73 -4.37 -13.13 8.10
C HIS A 73 -3.99 -12.41 9.39
N ARG A 74 -4.72 -12.62 10.50
CA ARG A 74 -4.33 -12.15 11.84
C ARG A 74 -4.14 -10.62 12.00
N GLY A 75 -4.64 -9.84 11.05
CA GLY A 75 -4.72 -8.39 11.15
C GLY A 75 -6.08 -7.94 11.70
N PHE A 76 -6.16 -6.67 12.08
CA PHE A 76 -7.43 -6.04 12.42
C PHE A 76 -7.58 -4.68 11.74
N ILE A 77 -8.82 -4.31 11.44
CA ILE A 77 -9.14 -3.01 10.87
C ILE A 77 -9.13 -2.00 12.00
N ASN A 78 -8.18 -1.07 11.96
CA ASN A 78 -8.13 0.04 12.89
C ASN A 78 -9.24 1.05 12.56
N GLN A 79 -9.37 1.42 11.28
CA GLN A 79 -10.34 2.42 10.86
C GLN A 79 -10.76 2.23 9.40
N TYR A 80 -12.03 2.48 9.11
CA TYR A 80 -12.53 2.71 7.75
C TYR A 80 -12.46 4.19 7.41
N LEU A 81 -11.91 4.51 6.25
CA LEU A 81 -11.60 5.88 5.81
C LEU A 81 -12.48 6.28 4.62
N GLY A 82 -13.76 5.91 4.66
CA GLY A 82 -14.67 6.08 3.51
C GLY A 82 -14.45 4.99 2.47
N ASP A 83 -13.61 5.28 1.48
CA ASP A 83 -13.16 4.39 0.41
C ASP A 83 -11.86 3.65 0.72
N GLY A 84 -11.17 4.05 1.77
CA GLY A 84 -9.97 3.38 2.26
C GLY A 84 -10.17 2.52 3.51
N ILE A 85 -9.18 1.67 3.78
CA ILE A 85 -9.06 0.86 4.99
C ILE A 85 -7.66 1.05 5.58
N MET A 86 -7.60 1.33 6.88
CA MET A 86 -6.36 1.21 7.66
C MET A 86 -6.44 -0.05 8.51
N ALA A 87 -5.48 -0.96 8.32
CA ALA A 87 -5.34 -2.19 9.10
C ALA A 87 -3.98 -2.27 9.78
N ILE A 88 -3.95 -2.99 10.90
CA ILE A 88 -2.75 -3.22 11.70
C ILE A 88 -2.54 -4.72 11.83
N PHE A 89 -1.31 -5.14 11.56
CA PHE A 89 -0.83 -6.51 11.74
C PHE A 89 0.23 -6.48 12.85
N PRO A 90 -0.12 -6.95 14.06
CA PRO A 90 0.71 -6.74 15.24
C PRO A 90 1.95 -7.64 15.29
N ASP A 91 1.92 -8.77 14.59
CA ASP A 91 2.90 -9.84 14.80
C ASP A 91 3.81 -10.10 13.58
N ASN A 92 3.32 -9.97 12.35
CA ASN A 92 4.08 -10.40 11.17
C ASN A 92 3.76 -9.59 9.89
N ALA A 93 4.79 -9.07 9.22
CA ALA A 93 4.67 -8.37 7.94
C ALA A 93 4.22 -9.30 6.78
N LYS A 94 4.57 -10.59 6.85
CA LYS A 94 4.17 -11.60 5.86
C LYS A 94 2.66 -11.80 5.84
N ASP A 95 2.02 -11.74 7.00
CA ASP A 95 0.56 -11.82 7.10
C ASP A 95 -0.13 -10.65 6.42
N ALA A 96 0.39 -9.44 6.63
CA ALA A 96 -0.09 -8.26 5.93
C ALA A 96 0.05 -8.43 4.41
N LEU A 97 1.15 -9.04 3.94
CA LEU A 97 1.40 -9.23 2.52
C LEU A 97 0.46 -10.27 1.91
N HIS A 98 0.20 -11.38 2.61
CA HIS A 98 -0.80 -12.36 2.19
C HIS A 98 -2.20 -11.73 2.14
N ALA A 99 -2.58 -10.93 3.15
CA ALA A 99 -3.84 -10.19 3.12
C ALA A 99 -3.94 -9.27 1.89
N ALA A 100 -2.86 -8.53 1.58
CA ALA A 100 -2.81 -7.66 0.41
C ALA A 100 -3.00 -8.44 -0.91
N ILE A 101 -2.35 -9.59 -1.04
CA ILE A 101 -2.46 -10.49 -2.20
C ILE A 101 -3.89 -11.02 -2.35
N ASP A 102 -4.47 -11.55 -1.27
CA ASP A 102 -5.83 -12.11 -1.27
C ASP A 102 -6.89 -11.05 -1.54
N ILE A 103 -6.67 -9.81 -1.08
CA ILE A 103 -7.52 -8.66 -1.41
C ILE A 103 -7.50 -8.42 -2.93
N GLN A 104 -6.33 -8.33 -3.56
CA GLN A 104 -6.23 -8.11 -5.00
C GLN A 104 -6.88 -9.25 -5.80
N GLN A 105 -6.64 -10.50 -5.40
CA GLN A 105 -7.28 -11.66 -6.02
C GLN A 105 -8.80 -11.69 -5.83
N SER A 106 -9.30 -11.34 -4.64
CA SER A 106 -10.75 -11.22 -4.41
C SER A 106 -11.37 -10.11 -5.26
N LEU A 107 -10.63 -9.06 -5.63
CA LEU A 107 -11.14 -8.00 -6.48
C LEU A 107 -11.29 -8.45 -7.94
N LEU A 108 -10.49 -9.41 -8.42
CA LEU A 108 -10.66 -9.99 -9.76
C LEU A 108 -12.07 -10.59 -9.92
N SER A 109 -12.45 -11.51 -9.02
CA SER A 109 -13.79 -12.11 -9.03
C SER A 109 -14.91 -11.09 -8.77
N PHE A 110 -14.65 -10.07 -7.94
CA PHE A 110 -15.60 -9.00 -7.71
C PHE A 110 -15.85 -8.19 -8.98
N ASN A 111 -14.79 -7.90 -9.74
CA ASN A 111 -14.86 -7.16 -10.99
C ASN A 111 -15.56 -7.92 -12.10
N GLU A 112 -15.35 -9.24 -12.22
CA GLU A 112 -16.12 -10.08 -13.15
C GLU A 112 -17.63 -9.93 -12.91
N LYS A 113 -18.04 -10.02 -11.63
CA LYS A 113 -19.44 -9.83 -11.25
C LYS A 113 -19.93 -8.41 -11.58
N ARG A 114 -19.14 -7.37 -11.30
CA ARG A 114 -19.50 -5.97 -11.63
C ARG A 114 -19.69 -5.80 -13.14
N ILE A 115 -18.77 -6.31 -13.95
CA ILE A 115 -18.83 -6.25 -15.41
C ILE A 115 -20.08 -6.97 -15.94
N SER A 116 -20.43 -8.13 -15.37
CA SER A 116 -21.66 -8.84 -15.75
C SER A 116 -22.95 -8.06 -15.50
N TYR A 117 -22.92 -7.08 -14.58
CA TYR A 117 -24.02 -6.15 -14.31
C TYR A 117 -23.86 -4.80 -15.01
N GLY A 118 -22.96 -4.68 -16.00
CA GLY A 118 -22.72 -3.43 -16.73
C GLY A 118 -22.05 -2.34 -15.89
N ARG A 119 -21.41 -2.69 -14.76
CA ARG A 119 -20.70 -1.74 -13.89
C ARG A 119 -19.21 -1.76 -14.20
N LYS A 120 -18.56 -0.60 -14.07
CA LYS A 120 -17.10 -0.48 -14.22
C LYS A 120 -16.38 -1.32 -13.15
N PRO A 121 -15.27 -1.98 -13.50
CA PRO A 121 -14.40 -2.63 -12.52
C PRO A 121 -13.80 -1.56 -11.57
N ILE A 122 -13.37 -2.01 -10.41
CA ILE A 122 -12.66 -1.18 -9.42
C ILE A 122 -11.25 -1.70 -9.24
N ASN A 123 -10.32 -0.80 -8.98
CA ASN A 123 -8.93 -1.14 -8.67
C ASN A 123 -8.58 -0.53 -7.32
N VAL A 124 -7.61 -1.13 -6.65
CA VAL A 124 -7.23 -0.73 -5.30
C VAL A 124 -5.72 -0.61 -5.21
N GLY A 125 -5.25 0.48 -4.60
CA GLY A 125 -3.86 0.64 -4.17
C GLY A 125 -3.70 0.11 -2.75
N ILE A 126 -2.61 -0.63 -2.50
CA ILE A 126 -2.25 -1.10 -1.16
C ILE A 126 -0.81 -0.65 -0.84
N GLY A 127 -0.63 0.01 0.29
CA GLY A 127 0.67 0.42 0.81
C GLY A 127 0.93 -0.17 2.19
N MET A 128 2.16 -0.60 2.43
CA MET A 128 2.55 -1.29 3.65
C MET A 128 3.82 -0.70 4.24
N HIS A 129 3.84 -0.51 5.55
CA HIS A 129 5.05 -0.10 6.27
C HIS A 129 5.12 -0.74 7.66
N THR A 130 6.32 -1.14 8.07
CA THR A 130 6.57 -1.69 9.41
C THR A 130 7.39 -0.71 10.22
N GLY A 131 7.00 -0.51 11.47
CA GLY A 131 7.70 0.36 12.38
C GLY A 131 6.96 0.51 13.71
N SER A 132 7.57 1.26 14.63
CA SER A 132 6.97 1.51 15.94
C SER A 132 5.67 2.32 15.83
N LEU A 133 4.65 1.91 16.58
CA LEU A 133 3.36 2.56 16.68
C LEU A 133 2.93 2.66 18.15
N ILE A 134 2.49 3.85 18.56
CA ILE A 134 1.80 4.01 19.84
C ILE A 134 0.30 3.81 19.58
N MET A 135 -0.28 2.81 20.22
CA MET A 135 -1.71 2.61 20.35
C MET A 135 -2.13 3.11 21.74
N GLY A 136 -3.20 3.89 21.84
CA GLY A 136 -3.66 4.39 23.13
C GLY A 136 -5.09 4.91 23.14
N ILE A 137 -5.59 5.19 24.32
CA ILE A 137 -6.90 5.84 24.53
C ILE A 137 -6.69 7.32 24.77
N THR A 138 -7.24 8.13 23.88
CA THR A 138 -7.22 9.60 23.95
C THR A 138 -8.64 10.15 24.05
N GLY A 139 -8.79 11.44 24.30
CA GLY A 139 -10.10 12.09 24.35
C GLY A 139 -10.27 12.99 25.56
N ASP A 140 -11.51 13.15 26.00
CA ASP A 140 -11.90 13.96 27.16
C ASP A 140 -12.86 13.19 28.08
N GLU A 141 -13.37 13.86 29.12
CA GLU A 141 -14.27 13.29 30.12
C GLU A 141 -15.61 12.77 29.56
N HIS A 142 -15.96 13.15 28.33
CA HIS A 142 -17.23 12.81 27.69
C HIS A 142 -17.06 11.89 26.48
N ARG A 143 -15.87 11.84 25.87
CA ARG A 143 -15.60 11.02 24.70
C ARG A 143 -14.17 10.49 24.72
N LEU A 144 -14.06 9.16 24.78
CA LEU A 144 -12.82 8.44 24.55
C LEU A 144 -12.72 7.98 23.10
N ASP A 145 -11.50 7.92 22.58
CA ASP A 145 -11.17 7.48 21.23
C ASP A 145 -9.91 6.61 21.23
N ALA A 146 -9.98 5.50 20.50
CA ALA A 146 -8.85 4.62 20.27
C ALA A 146 -7.97 5.25 19.20
N ALA A 147 -6.83 5.79 19.61
CA ALA A 147 -5.93 6.54 18.74
C ALA A 147 -4.67 5.75 18.43
N THR A 148 -4.18 5.94 17.22
CA THR A 148 -2.84 5.51 16.82
C THR A 148 -2.02 6.74 16.49
N ILE A 149 -0.82 6.83 17.05
CA ILE A 149 0.07 7.99 16.89
C ILE A 149 1.44 7.46 16.48
N SER A 150 1.80 7.66 15.20
CA SER A 150 3.17 7.42 14.73
C SER A 150 3.43 7.98 13.32
N ASP A 151 4.70 8.25 13.04
CA ASP A 151 5.22 8.41 11.68
C ASP A 151 5.00 7.15 10.81
N THR A 152 4.89 5.97 11.44
CA THR A 152 4.62 4.69 10.77
C THR A 152 3.29 4.72 10.00
N VAL A 153 2.23 5.27 10.59
CA VAL A 153 0.91 5.41 9.94
C VAL A 153 0.99 6.34 8.73
N ASN A 154 1.65 7.49 8.91
CA ASN A 154 1.82 8.46 7.84
C ASN A 154 2.68 7.92 6.69
N THR A 155 3.70 7.12 7.01
CA THR A 155 4.56 6.48 6.01
C THR A 155 3.79 5.43 5.24
N ALA A 156 3.03 4.55 5.91
CA ALA A 156 2.20 3.55 5.24
C ALA A 156 1.17 4.17 4.28
N SER A 157 0.44 5.19 4.73
CA SER A 157 -0.55 5.91 3.89
C SER A 157 0.10 6.57 2.67
N ARG A 158 1.31 7.12 2.81
CA ARG A 158 2.01 7.70 1.67
C ARG A 158 2.54 6.64 0.70
N ILE A 159 3.01 5.51 1.22
CA ILE A 159 3.38 4.36 0.37
C ILE A 159 2.17 3.87 -0.42
N GLU A 160 0.98 3.84 0.19
CA GLU A 160 -0.26 3.53 -0.54
C GLU A 160 -0.48 4.53 -1.67
N SER A 161 -0.36 5.83 -1.42
CA SER A 161 -0.57 6.85 -2.46
C SER A 161 0.40 6.74 -3.65
N LEU A 162 1.59 6.17 -3.45
CA LEU A 162 2.57 5.92 -4.52
C LEU A 162 2.13 4.81 -5.48
N THR A 163 1.20 3.96 -5.08
CA THR A 163 0.68 2.88 -5.94
C THR A 163 0.13 3.47 -7.24
N LYS A 164 -0.50 4.65 -7.17
CA LYS A 164 -0.96 5.41 -8.33
C LYS A 164 0.19 6.01 -9.14
N HIS A 165 1.23 6.52 -8.48
CA HIS A 165 2.41 7.09 -9.15
C HIS A 165 3.15 6.05 -9.99
N PHE A 166 3.41 4.87 -9.41
CA PHE A 166 4.09 3.78 -10.10
C PHE A 166 3.14 2.94 -10.97
N GLY A 167 1.82 3.06 -10.78
CA GLY A 167 0.84 2.28 -11.52
C GLY A 167 0.81 0.80 -11.11
N VAL A 168 1.05 0.50 -9.83
CA VAL A 168 1.18 -0.87 -9.29
C VAL A 168 0.19 -1.13 -8.16
N SER A 169 -0.16 -2.39 -7.90
CA SER A 169 -1.26 -2.76 -7.00
C SER A 169 -0.87 -2.80 -5.51
N ILE A 170 0.34 -3.26 -5.20
CA ILE A 170 0.85 -3.42 -3.82
C ILE A 170 2.26 -2.84 -3.73
N LEU A 171 2.46 -1.95 -2.76
CA LEU A 171 3.76 -1.38 -2.40
C LEU A 171 4.10 -1.65 -0.94
N LEU A 172 5.35 -1.98 -0.67
CA LEU A 172 5.88 -2.14 0.67
C LEU A 172 7.25 -1.45 0.81
N SER A 173 7.50 -0.89 1.99
CA SER A 173 8.83 -0.41 2.35
C SER A 173 9.82 -1.56 2.58
N GLU A 174 11.10 -1.28 2.42
CA GLU A 174 12.20 -2.15 2.90
C GLU A 174 12.02 -2.60 4.35
N ASP A 175 11.61 -1.69 5.25
CA ASP A 175 11.35 -2.01 6.66
C ASP A 175 10.30 -3.15 6.82
N SER A 176 9.33 -3.26 5.91
CA SER A 176 8.37 -4.38 5.89
C SER A 176 8.95 -5.61 5.21
N LEU A 177 9.67 -5.42 4.12
CA LEU A 177 10.28 -6.51 3.36
C LEU A 177 11.28 -7.28 4.25
N ASP A 178 12.09 -6.57 5.02
CA ASP A 178 13.10 -7.15 5.91
C ASP A 178 12.49 -8.10 6.95
N GLN A 179 11.29 -7.79 7.44
CA GLN A 179 10.52 -8.60 8.39
C GLN A 179 9.84 -9.83 7.78
N ILE A 180 9.86 -9.98 6.44
CA ILE A 180 9.29 -11.15 5.76
C ILE A 180 10.35 -12.26 5.67
N GLU A 181 10.07 -13.39 6.32
CA GLU A 181 10.80 -14.64 6.13
C GLU A 181 10.41 -15.33 4.82
N ASN A 182 11.32 -16.14 4.25
CA ASN A 182 11.12 -16.87 2.99
C ASN A 182 10.65 -16.00 1.81
N LYS A 183 11.34 -14.87 1.59
CA LYS A 183 11.03 -13.91 0.51
C LYS A 183 10.90 -14.53 -0.89
N SER A 184 11.52 -15.68 -1.14
CA SER A 184 11.43 -16.42 -2.41
C SER A 184 10.04 -16.96 -2.73
N GLU A 185 9.10 -16.97 -1.78
CA GLU A 185 7.69 -17.30 -2.02
C GLU A 185 6.95 -16.20 -2.81
N PHE A 186 7.54 -15.01 -2.88
CA PHE A 186 6.93 -13.83 -3.48
C PHE A 186 7.78 -13.30 -4.64
N HIS A 187 7.13 -12.53 -5.50
CA HIS A 187 7.77 -11.79 -6.57
C HIS A 187 7.78 -10.31 -6.22
N PHE A 188 9.00 -9.76 -6.17
CA PHE A 188 9.23 -8.36 -5.86
C PHE A 188 9.92 -7.65 -7.01
N ARG A 189 9.63 -6.36 -7.15
CA ARG A 189 10.36 -5.44 -8.01
C ARG A 189 10.76 -4.22 -7.20
N TYR A 190 12.06 -3.93 -7.14
CA TYR A 190 12.55 -2.71 -6.48
C TYR A 190 12.24 -1.48 -7.35
N LEU A 191 11.64 -0.45 -6.76
CA LEU A 191 11.18 0.75 -7.47
C LEU A 191 11.94 2.03 -7.09
N GLY A 192 13.03 1.90 -6.33
CA GLY A 192 13.87 3.03 -5.97
C GLY A 192 13.62 3.56 -4.55
N LYS A 193 14.25 4.70 -4.27
CA LYS A 193 14.16 5.41 -2.99
C LYS A 193 13.14 6.53 -3.08
N VAL A 194 12.33 6.64 -2.04
CA VAL A 194 11.34 7.71 -1.92
C VAL A 194 11.58 8.50 -0.64
N GLN A 195 11.66 9.83 -0.77
CA GLN A 195 11.72 10.75 0.34
C GLN A 195 10.31 11.04 0.85
N VAL A 196 9.99 10.45 2.00
CA VAL A 196 8.71 10.66 2.67
C VAL A 196 8.74 11.97 3.46
N LYS A 197 7.75 12.84 3.25
CA LYS A 197 7.68 14.14 3.94
C LYS A 197 7.68 13.97 5.45
N GLY A 198 8.65 14.55 6.15
CA GLY A 198 8.76 14.45 7.61
C GLY A 198 9.69 13.34 8.10
N ARG A 199 10.11 12.40 7.24
CA ARG A 199 11.28 11.56 7.50
C ARG A 199 12.54 12.24 6.99
N ARG A 200 13.66 12.04 7.69
CA ARG A 200 15.00 12.46 7.22
C ARG A 200 15.65 11.42 6.31
N LYS A 201 15.34 10.14 6.51
CA LYS A 201 15.90 9.03 5.72
C LYS A 201 14.90 8.65 4.62
N PRO A 202 15.35 8.58 3.35
CA PRO A 202 14.56 7.98 2.28
C PRO A 202 14.24 6.52 2.59
N VAL A 203 13.12 6.05 2.06
CA VAL A 203 12.65 4.67 2.21
C VAL A 203 12.75 3.98 0.86
N ASN A 204 13.39 2.82 0.82
CA ASN A 204 13.40 1.94 -0.34
C ASN A 204 12.00 1.32 -0.51
N ILE A 205 11.45 1.37 -1.73
CA ILE A 205 10.11 0.88 -2.03
C ILE A 205 10.18 -0.30 -2.99
N TYR A 206 9.37 -1.31 -2.70
CA TYR A 206 9.22 -2.51 -3.50
C TYR A 206 7.77 -2.67 -3.90
N GLU A 207 7.55 -3.13 -5.12
CA GLU A 207 6.28 -3.71 -5.53
C GLU A 207 6.27 -5.19 -5.20
N CYS A 208 5.13 -5.69 -4.72
CA CYS A 208 4.79 -7.11 -4.78
C CYS A 208 3.69 -7.30 -5.83
N PHE A 209 3.89 -8.22 -6.78
CA PHE A 209 2.95 -8.42 -7.87
C PHE A 209 2.27 -9.80 -7.88
N ASN A 210 2.37 -10.56 -6.78
CA ASN A 210 1.66 -11.85 -6.63
C ASN A 210 0.13 -11.73 -6.62
N GLY A 211 -0.41 -10.53 -6.38
CA GLY A 211 -1.85 -10.25 -6.41
C GLY A 211 -2.41 -9.98 -7.81
N ASP A 212 -1.56 -9.83 -8.82
CA ASP A 212 -1.98 -9.54 -10.19
C ASP A 212 -2.47 -10.82 -10.93
N PRO A 213 -3.18 -10.68 -12.07
CA PRO A 213 -3.51 -11.82 -12.91
C PRO A 213 -2.25 -12.58 -13.38
N GLU A 214 -2.36 -13.90 -13.53
CA GLU A 214 -1.24 -14.79 -13.89
C GLU A 214 -0.47 -14.32 -15.13
N GLU A 215 -1.16 -13.91 -16.19
CA GLU A 215 -0.53 -13.36 -17.41
C GLU A 215 0.29 -12.09 -17.12
N MET A 216 -0.13 -11.26 -16.18
CA MET A 216 0.59 -10.06 -15.79
C MET A 216 1.82 -10.40 -14.94
N ILE A 217 1.72 -11.40 -14.06
CA ILE A 217 2.84 -11.92 -13.28
C ILE A 217 3.94 -12.41 -14.23
N ASP A 218 3.59 -13.26 -15.20
CA ASP A 218 4.53 -13.81 -16.18
C ASP A 218 5.24 -12.70 -16.98
N ARG A 219 4.49 -11.70 -17.43
CA ARG A 219 5.07 -10.53 -18.14
C ARG A 219 6.03 -9.75 -17.24
N LYS A 220 5.69 -9.53 -15.97
CA LYS A 220 6.53 -8.84 -15.00
C LYS A 220 7.82 -9.61 -14.70
N ILE A 221 7.74 -10.94 -14.56
CA ILE A 221 8.92 -11.80 -14.40
C ILE A 221 9.85 -11.66 -15.61
N ASN A 222 9.31 -11.77 -16.83
CA ASN A 222 10.11 -11.74 -18.05
C ASN A 222 10.80 -10.39 -18.31
N LEU A 223 10.23 -9.27 -17.85
CA LEU A 223 10.84 -7.94 -18.01
C LEU A 223 11.73 -7.51 -16.85
N LEU A 224 11.76 -8.25 -15.74
CA LEU A 224 12.36 -7.81 -14.48
C LEU A 224 13.86 -7.50 -14.63
N ASP A 225 14.62 -8.37 -15.29
CA ASP A 225 16.06 -8.20 -15.50
C ASP A 225 16.38 -6.91 -16.28
N HIS A 226 15.58 -6.61 -17.32
CA HIS A 226 15.72 -5.37 -18.10
C HIS A 226 15.36 -4.14 -17.26
N PHE A 227 14.29 -4.24 -16.47
CA PHE A 227 13.86 -3.17 -15.59
C PHE A 227 14.92 -2.84 -14.51
N GLU A 228 15.44 -3.85 -13.82
CA GLU A 228 16.45 -3.68 -12.78
C GLU A 228 17.77 -3.13 -13.35
N THR A 229 18.16 -3.59 -14.54
CA THR A 229 19.31 -3.05 -15.28
C THR A 229 19.09 -1.58 -15.62
N GLY A 230 17.90 -1.22 -16.12
CA GLY A 230 17.52 0.16 -16.41
C GLY A 230 17.55 1.05 -15.18
N LEU A 231 16.98 0.58 -14.06
CA LEU A 231 16.97 1.32 -12.80
C LEU A 231 18.38 1.52 -12.24
N LYS A 232 19.26 0.51 -12.36
CA LYS A 232 20.67 0.65 -12.00
C LYS A 232 21.36 1.74 -12.81
N TYR A 233 21.19 1.76 -14.13
CA TYR A 233 21.76 2.82 -14.96
C TYR A 233 21.17 4.19 -14.68
N TYR A 234 19.86 4.26 -14.42
CA TYR A 234 19.18 5.48 -14.00
C TYR A 234 19.85 6.05 -12.76
N LEU A 235 19.96 5.27 -11.68
CA LEU A 235 20.58 5.69 -10.42
C LEU A 235 22.07 6.06 -10.54
N GLN A 236 22.76 5.58 -11.58
CA GLN A 236 24.15 5.94 -11.89
C GLN A 236 24.28 7.18 -12.79
N GLY A 237 23.17 7.83 -13.16
CA GLY A 237 23.16 8.96 -14.09
C GLY A 237 23.46 8.59 -15.54
N SER A 238 23.50 7.28 -15.86
CA SER A 238 23.76 6.78 -17.22
C SER A 238 22.46 6.71 -18.03
N PHE A 239 21.81 7.86 -18.22
CA PHE A 239 20.43 7.92 -18.70
C PHE A 239 20.19 7.28 -20.07
N ASN A 240 21.10 7.42 -21.04
CA ASN A 240 20.94 6.77 -22.35
C ASN A 240 20.90 5.24 -22.24
N LYS A 241 21.74 4.64 -21.37
CA LYS A 241 21.72 3.20 -21.11
C LYS A 241 20.46 2.77 -20.35
N ALA A 242 19.97 3.63 -19.47
CA ALA A 242 18.71 3.41 -18.77
C ALA A 242 17.54 3.36 -19.76
N ILE A 243 17.46 4.33 -20.68
CA ILE A 243 16.45 4.37 -21.75
C ILE A 243 16.48 3.09 -22.58
N GLU A 244 17.66 2.67 -23.06
CA GLU A 244 17.82 1.42 -23.83
C GLU A 244 17.30 0.19 -23.07
N SER A 245 17.61 0.09 -21.78
CA SER A 245 17.17 -1.05 -20.94
C SER A 245 15.66 -1.01 -20.69
N PHE A 246 15.08 0.17 -20.45
CA PHE A 246 13.63 0.30 -20.31
C PHE A 246 12.89 0.08 -21.63
N ASP A 247 13.49 0.43 -22.78
CA ASP A 247 12.93 0.10 -24.09
C ASP A 247 12.87 -1.42 -24.30
N GLN A 248 13.88 -2.18 -23.85
CA GLN A 248 13.82 -3.65 -23.86
C GLN A 248 12.72 -4.20 -22.95
N ALA A 249 12.55 -3.64 -21.75
CA ALA A 249 11.44 -4.02 -20.86
C ALA A 249 10.06 -3.73 -21.50
N LEU A 250 9.91 -2.59 -22.17
CA LEU A 250 8.67 -2.19 -22.84
C LEU A 250 8.39 -2.97 -24.13
N GLN A 251 9.39 -3.58 -24.76
CA GLN A 251 9.16 -4.55 -25.84
C GLN A 251 8.43 -5.80 -25.34
N ILE A 252 8.68 -6.21 -24.09
CA ILE A 252 8.00 -7.35 -23.44
C ILE A 252 6.61 -6.95 -22.96
N ASN A 253 6.49 -5.79 -22.30
CA ASN A 253 5.20 -5.25 -21.87
C ASN A 253 5.13 -3.74 -22.07
N GLN A 254 4.49 -3.33 -23.17
CA GLN A 254 4.35 -1.91 -23.55
C GLN A 254 3.56 -1.09 -22.52
N HIS A 255 2.77 -1.73 -21.66
CA HIS A 255 1.91 -1.07 -20.68
C HIS A 255 2.48 -1.12 -19.25
N ASP A 256 3.74 -1.54 -19.07
CA ASP A 256 4.35 -1.52 -17.74
C ASP A 256 4.63 -0.08 -17.28
N MET A 257 3.80 0.39 -16.35
CA MET A 257 3.82 1.78 -15.88
C MET A 257 5.15 2.18 -15.22
N PRO A 258 5.80 1.35 -14.37
CA PRO A 258 7.12 1.70 -13.85
C PRO A 258 8.18 1.84 -14.94
N ALA A 259 8.23 0.94 -15.93
CA ALA A 259 9.18 1.05 -17.03
C ALA A 259 8.96 2.32 -17.86
N GLN A 260 7.70 2.66 -18.18
CA GLN A 260 7.35 3.91 -18.87
C GLN A 260 7.79 5.14 -18.07
N LEU A 261 7.52 5.15 -16.76
CA LEU A 261 7.86 6.25 -15.87
C LEU A 261 9.37 6.50 -15.85
N PHE A 262 10.17 5.47 -15.57
CA PHE A 262 11.62 5.64 -15.47
C PHE A 262 12.28 5.89 -16.83
N ARG A 263 11.73 5.36 -17.92
CA ARG A 263 12.16 5.72 -19.27
C ARG A 263 11.94 7.19 -19.55
N SER A 264 10.74 7.71 -19.28
CA SER A 264 10.42 9.14 -19.49
C SER A 264 11.36 10.01 -18.67
N LYS A 265 11.52 9.71 -17.37
CA LYS A 265 12.45 10.44 -16.49
C LYS A 265 13.89 10.39 -16.99
N SER A 266 14.36 9.23 -17.46
CA SER A 266 15.70 9.10 -18.02
C SER A 266 15.86 9.99 -19.26
N ASN A 267 14.86 10.05 -20.13
CA ASN A 267 14.88 10.92 -21.30
C ASN A 267 14.95 12.40 -20.92
N ASP A 268 14.12 12.84 -19.97
CA ASP A 268 14.10 14.24 -19.52
C ASP A 268 15.45 14.63 -18.91
N LEU A 269 16.01 13.79 -18.03
CA LEU A 269 17.30 14.02 -17.39
C LEU A 269 18.50 13.91 -18.34
N ALA A 270 18.39 13.13 -19.42
CA ALA A 270 19.42 13.08 -20.46
C ALA A 270 19.53 14.40 -21.23
N VAL A 271 18.41 15.13 -21.37
CA VAL A 271 18.33 16.42 -22.06
C VAL A 271 18.69 17.57 -21.11
N GLU A 272 18.10 17.59 -19.93
CA GLU A 272 18.27 18.68 -18.95
C GLU A 272 19.60 18.58 -18.18
N GLY A 273 20.16 17.38 -18.09
CA GLY A 273 21.26 17.06 -17.18
C GLY A 273 20.79 16.93 -15.73
N VAL A 274 21.71 16.56 -14.84
CA VAL A 274 21.44 16.48 -13.40
C VAL A 274 22.36 17.40 -12.62
N SER A 275 21.87 17.92 -11.50
CA SER A 275 22.71 18.64 -10.55
C SER A 275 23.72 17.67 -9.90
N PRO A 276 24.85 18.17 -9.38
CA PRO A 276 25.81 17.34 -8.64
C PRO A 276 25.23 16.69 -7.37
N GLU A 277 24.11 17.20 -6.86
CA GLU A 277 23.42 16.69 -5.66
C GLU A 277 22.31 15.68 -6.01
N TRP A 278 22.13 15.37 -7.28
CA TRP A 278 21.13 14.41 -7.72
C TRP A 278 21.43 13.01 -7.19
N SER A 279 20.41 12.39 -6.60
CA SER A 279 20.53 11.12 -5.87
C SER A 279 19.54 10.05 -6.34
N GLY A 280 18.76 10.34 -7.39
CA GLY A 280 17.70 9.45 -7.88
C GLY A 280 16.58 9.19 -6.87
N ILE A 281 16.48 10.01 -5.83
CA ILE A 281 15.44 9.93 -4.81
C ILE A 281 14.17 10.61 -5.32
N GLU A 282 13.06 9.89 -5.29
CA GLU A 282 11.74 10.42 -5.61
C GLU A 282 11.21 11.27 -4.44
N MET A 283 10.80 12.50 -4.69
CA MET A 283 10.27 13.39 -3.65
C MET A 283 8.74 13.26 -3.54
N MET A 284 8.23 12.96 -2.34
CA MET A 284 6.79 12.98 -2.06
C MET A 284 6.28 14.39 -1.78
N ASP A 285 6.11 15.20 -2.82
CA ASP A 285 5.65 16.59 -2.66
C ASP A 285 4.13 16.78 -2.74
N LYS A 286 3.33 15.71 -2.90
CA LYS A 286 1.87 15.82 -3.01
C LYS A 286 1.11 15.04 -1.94
N LYS A 287 0.13 15.74 -1.35
CA LYS A 287 -1.12 15.17 -0.84
C LYS A 287 -2.12 15.16 -1.97
#